data_AF-A0A926R109-F1
#
_entry.id   AF-A0A926R109-F1
#
_cell.length_a   1.000
_cell.length_b   1.000
_cell.length_c   1.000
_cell.angle_alpha   90.00
_cell.angle_beta   90.00
_cell.angle_gamma   90.00
#
_symmetry.space_group_name_H-M   'P 1'
#
loop_
_entity.id
_entity.type
_entity.pdbx_description
1 polymer ?
#
loop_
_entity_poly.entity_id
_entity_poly.type
_entity_poly.pdbx_seq_one_letter_code
_entity_poly.pdbx_strand_id
1 'polypeptide(L)'
;MADPFSTFLNTSQAIRQQNVQQGEQQNISGPGQGAVGYTAERRDALVELLHHLSDQAEAHAAELSDPAAVQDVIAQATAQAEQESPNFTLLRALLEALRVSVAPVSAMVAVTSALQALLADLRG
;
A
#
# COMPACT_ATOMS: atom_id res chain seq x y z
N MET A 1 -7.65 -20.49 -40.29
CA MET A 1 -7.85 -19.44 -39.26
C MET A 1 -7.13 -19.94 -38.01
N ALA A 2 -6.15 -19.21 -37.50
CA ALA A 2 -5.37 -19.63 -36.34
C ALA A 2 -6.02 -19.12 -35.06
N ASP A 3 -6.24 -20.00 -34.08
CA ASP A 3 -6.84 -19.66 -32.79
C ASP A 3 -5.94 -18.71 -31.99
N PRO A 4 -6.44 -17.54 -31.55
CA PRO A 4 -5.65 -16.55 -30.83
C PRO A 4 -5.16 -17.07 -29.46
N PHE A 5 -5.83 -18.07 -28.91
CA PHE A 5 -5.47 -18.70 -27.63
C PHE A 5 -4.21 -19.58 -27.75
N SER A 6 -4.04 -20.28 -28.87
CA SER A 6 -2.85 -21.09 -29.13
C SER A 6 -1.59 -20.22 -29.35
N THR A 7 -1.75 -19.05 -29.97
CA THR A 7 -0.66 -18.08 -30.13
C THR A 7 -0.20 -17.48 -28.80
N PHE A 8 -1.13 -17.24 -27.87
CA PHE A 8 -0.83 -16.73 -26.53
C PHE A 8 -0.08 -17.77 -25.68
N LEU A 9 -0.51 -19.03 -25.70
CA LEU A 9 0.15 -20.12 -24.96
C LEU A 9 1.56 -20.42 -25.51
N ASN A 10 1.76 -20.29 -26.81
CA ASN A 10 3.09 -20.49 -27.43
C ASN A 10 4.05 -19.32 -27.10
N THR A 11 3.54 -18.08 -27.09
CA THR A 11 4.32 -16.88 -26.74
C THR A 11 4.77 -16.89 -25.27
N SER A 12 3.89 -17.33 -24.36
CA SER A 12 4.21 -17.39 -22.93
C SER A 12 5.24 -18.47 -22.58
N GLN A 13 5.31 -19.56 -23.37
CA GLN A 13 6.38 -20.57 -23.27
C GLN A 13 7.73 -20.03 -23.75
N ALA A 14 7.76 -19.27 -24.86
CA ALA A 14 8.98 -18.68 -25.38
C ALA A 14 9.62 -17.66 -24.41
N ILE A 15 8.78 -16.87 -23.72
CA ILE A 15 9.24 -15.88 -22.73
C ILE A 15 9.84 -16.56 -21.49
N ARG A 16 9.32 -17.72 -21.07
CA ARG A 16 9.90 -18.48 -19.94
C ARG A 16 11.30 -19.00 -20.26
N GLN A 17 11.53 -19.50 -21.47
CA GLN A 17 12.84 -20.08 -21.82
C GLN A 17 13.94 -19.02 -22.04
N GLN A 18 13.59 -17.79 -22.42
CA GLN A 18 14.55 -16.68 -22.48
C GLN A 18 15.02 -16.23 -21.09
N ASN A 19 14.18 -16.33 -20.06
CA ASN A 19 14.53 -15.90 -18.71
C ASN A 19 15.40 -16.90 -17.95
N VAL A 20 15.37 -18.20 -18.31
CA VAL A 20 16.16 -19.22 -17.61
C VAL A 20 17.66 -19.13 -17.95
N GLN A 21 18.02 -18.78 -19.19
CA GLN A 21 19.44 -18.69 -19.60
C GLN A 21 20.17 -17.45 -19.07
N GLN A 22 19.45 -16.44 -18.56
CA GLN A 22 20.07 -15.25 -17.94
C GLN A 22 20.36 -15.43 -16.45
N GLY A 23 19.92 -16.54 -15.83
CA GLY A 23 20.06 -16.79 -14.39
C GLY A 23 21.40 -17.39 -13.95
N GLU A 24 22.27 -17.86 -14.86
CA GLU A 24 23.43 -18.68 -14.49
C GLU A 24 24.79 -17.93 -14.49
N GLN A 25 24.83 -16.62 -14.77
CA GLN A 25 26.09 -15.83 -14.71
C GLN A 25 26.15 -14.80 -13.58
N GLN A 26 25.20 -14.79 -12.65
CA GLN A 26 25.19 -13.85 -11.53
C GLN A 26 25.16 -14.58 -10.19
N ASN A 27 26.20 -15.36 -9.90
CA ASN A 27 26.43 -15.87 -8.56
C ASN A 27 27.92 -15.71 -8.20
N ILE A 28 28.32 -14.50 -7.80
CA ILE A 28 29.36 -14.27 -6.78
C ILE A 28 29.25 -12.85 -6.21
N SER A 29 28.26 -12.63 -5.35
CA SER A 29 28.23 -11.65 -4.25
C SER A 29 26.79 -11.63 -3.79
N GLY A 30 26.49 -12.37 -2.72
CA GLY A 30 25.12 -12.64 -2.30
C GLY A 30 24.30 -11.35 -2.23
N PRO A 31 23.04 -11.35 -2.68
CA PRO A 31 22.17 -10.26 -2.33
C PRO A 31 22.00 -10.38 -0.82
N GLY A 32 22.63 -9.46 -0.09
CA GLY A 32 22.07 -9.06 1.19
C GLY A 32 20.58 -8.92 0.97
N GLN A 33 19.79 -9.42 1.92
CA GLN A 33 18.43 -8.99 2.13
C GLN A 33 18.47 -7.47 2.29
N GLY A 34 18.57 -6.76 1.16
CA GLY A 34 18.32 -5.34 1.08
C GLY A 34 16.88 -5.27 1.48
N ALA A 35 16.65 -4.73 2.68
CA ALA A 35 15.32 -4.43 3.18
C ALA A 35 14.45 -4.03 2.00
N VAL A 36 13.29 -4.67 1.85
CA VAL A 36 12.21 -4.18 1.00
C VAL A 36 11.78 -2.86 1.65
N GLY A 37 12.65 -1.87 1.52
CA GLY A 37 12.64 -0.66 2.28
C GLY A 37 11.49 0.15 1.75
N TYR A 38 10.85 0.86 2.66
CA TYR A 38 9.93 1.95 2.35
C TYR A 38 10.45 2.80 1.18
N THR A 39 10.02 2.47 -0.04
CA THR A 39 10.48 3.18 -1.24
C THR A 39 9.69 4.48 -1.34
N ALA A 40 10.25 5.46 -2.05
CA ALA A 40 9.53 6.72 -2.32
C ALA A 40 8.15 6.46 -2.95
N GLU A 41 8.02 5.43 -3.80
CA GLU A 41 6.75 5.03 -4.41
C GLU A 41 5.75 4.47 -3.38
N ARG A 42 6.19 3.65 -2.43
CA ARG A 42 5.30 3.14 -1.37
C ARG A 42 4.91 4.21 -0.35
N ARG A 43 5.81 5.17 -0.11
CA ARG A 43 5.50 6.38 0.65
C ARG A 43 4.41 7.19 -0.04
N ASP A 44 4.57 7.45 -1.33
CA ASP A 44 3.62 8.22 -2.13
C ASP A 44 2.24 7.58 -2.13
N ALA A 45 2.17 6.25 -2.35
CA ALA A 45 0.93 5.49 -2.27
C ALA A 45 0.27 5.55 -0.88
N LEU A 46 1.06 5.51 0.21
CA LEU A 46 0.54 5.62 1.57
C LEU A 46 -0.05 7.02 1.82
N VAL A 47 0.67 8.06 1.39
CA VAL A 47 0.23 9.46 1.53
C VAL A 47 -1.02 9.72 0.68
N GLU A 48 -1.08 9.21 -0.55
CA GLU A 48 -2.25 9.32 -1.42
C GLU A 48 -3.49 8.70 -0.78
N LEU A 49 -3.38 7.49 -0.20
CA LEU A 49 -4.49 6.85 0.49
C LEU A 49 -4.94 7.61 1.74
N LEU A 50 -4.00 8.25 2.46
CA LEU A 50 -4.32 9.08 3.62
C LEU A 50 -5.02 10.39 3.20
N HIS A 51 -4.60 11.01 2.11
CA HIS A 51 -5.31 12.16 1.54
C HIS A 51 -6.71 11.77 1.06
N HIS A 52 -6.86 10.62 0.42
CA HIS A 52 -8.17 10.12 0.02
C HIS A 52 -9.07 9.86 1.24
N LEU A 53 -8.52 9.32 2.32
CA LEU A 53 -9.25 9.15 3.58
C LEU A 53 -9.67 10.49 4.19
N SER A 54 -8.82 11.52 4.11
CA SER A 54 -9.10 12.88 4.57
C SER A 54 -10.25 13.54 3.79
N ASP A 55 -10.26 13.37 2.46
CA ASP A 55 -11.33 13.88 1.59
C ASP A 55 -12.66 13.19 1.89
N GLN A 56 -12.64 11.87 2.08
CA GLN A 56 -13.82 11.10 2.49
C GLN A 56 -14.31 11.51 3.89
N ALA A 57 -13.40 11.76 4.84
CA ALA A 57 -13.77 12.22 6.18
C ALA A 57 -14.44 13.60 6.16
N GLU A 58 -13.99 14.51 5.28
CA GLU A 58 -14.61 15.82 5.10
C GLU A 58 -15.98 15.71 4.42
N ALA A 59 -16.07 14.92 3.34
CA ALA A 59 -17.32 14.68 2.62
C ALA A 59 -18.40 14.03 3.49
N HIS A 60 -18.00 13.16 4.42
CA HIS A 60 -18.89 12.43 5.33
C HIS A 60 -18.85 12.96 6.78
N ALA A 61 -18.39 14.20 7.00
CA ALA A 61 -18.21 14.75 8.35
C ALA A 61 -19.48 14.71 9.23
N ALA A 62 -20.66 14.85 8.61
CA ALA A 62 -21.96 14.78 9.30
C ALA A 62 -22.33 13.37 9.80
N GLU A 63 -21.70 12.32 9.26
CA GLU A 63 -21.92 10.92 9.63
C GLU A 63 -20.89 10.43 10.66
N LEU A 64 -19.82 11.20 10.87
CA LEU A 64 -18.77 10.91 11.84
C LEU A 64 -19.20 11.37 13.24
N SER A 65 -18.87 10.55 14.25
CA SER A 65 -19.14 10.90 15.65
C SER A 65 -18.27 12.06 16.13
N ASP A 66 -17.02 12.14 15.67
CA ASP A 66 -16.11 13.25 15.94
C ASP A 66 -15.22 13.50 14.72
N PRO A 67 -15.68 14.34 13.75
CA PRO A 67 -14.95 14.57 12.52
C PRO A 67 -13.62 15.30 12.75
N ALA A 68 -13.53 16.15 13.78
CA ALA A 68 -12.30 16.87 14.12
C ALA A 68 -11.20 15.90 14.58
N ALA A 69 -11.53 14.96 15.47
CA ALA A 69 -10.59 13.93 15.90
C ALA A 69 -10.19 12.99 14.75
N VAL A 70 -11.10 12.64 13.85
CA VAL A 70 -10.78 11.85 12.66
C VAL A 70 -9.78 12.58 11.77
N GLN A 71 -10.01 13.86 11.46
CA GLN A 71 -9.08 14.66 10.66
C GLN A 71 -7.71 14.83 11.35
N ASP A 72 -7.69 14.99 12.67
CA ASP A 72 -6.45 15.10 13.43
C ASP A 72 -5.61 13.81 13.36
N VAL A 73 -6.25 12.64 13.50
CA VAL A 73 -5.57 11.34 13.38
C VAL A 73 -5.08 11.09 11.95
N ILE A 74 -5.85 11.47 10.92
CA ILE A 74 -5.41 11.38 9.51
C ILE A 74 -4.20 12.28 9.29
N ALA A 75 -4.22 13.54 9.75
CA ALA A 75 -3.11 14.47 9.63
C ALA A 75 -1.83 13.95 10.33
N GLN A 76 -1.97 13.38 11.53
CA GLN A 76 -0.84 12.74 12.24
C GLN A 76 -0.29 11.54 11.46
N ALA A 77 -1.15 10.73 10.85
CA ALA A 77 -0.74 9.60 10.04
C ALA A 77 -0.02 10.05 8.76
N THR A 78 -0.51 11.10 8.10
CA THR A 78 0.14 11.70 6.92
C THR A 78 1.52 12.23 7.27
N ALA A 79 1.63 13.03 8.33
CA ALA A 79 2.90 13.58 8.78
C ALA A 79 3.90 12.48 9.21
N GLN A 80 3.42 11.31 9.64
CA GLN A 80 4.28 10.16 9.89
C GLN A 80 4.69 9.44 8.62
N ALA A 81 3.80 9.26 7.65
CA ALA A 81 4.10 8.68 6.35
C ALA A 81 5.12 9.52 5.57
N GLU A 82 5.03 10.85 5.64
CA GLU A 82 5.94 11.74 4.92
C GLU A 82 7.39 11.74 5.44
N GLN A 83 7.64 11.20 6.64
CA GLN A 83 8.98 11.14 7.21
C GLN A 83 9.91 10.23 6.39
N GLU A 84 11.20 10.59 6.34
CA GLU A 84 12.23 9.75 5.72
C GLU A 84 12.39 8.40 6.44
N SER A 85 11.98 8.32 7.70
CA SER A 85 11.95 7.09 8.51
C SER A 85 10.63 7.02 9.29
N PRO A 86 9.53 6.60 8.66
CA PRO A 86 8.21 6.58 9.29
C PRO A 86 8.17 5.57 10.45
N ASN A 87 7.48 5.94 11.53
CA ASN A 87 7.24 5.01 12.62
C ASN A 87 6.01 4.12 12.33
N PHE A 88 6.27 2.94 11.76
CA PHE A 88 5.22 1.97 11.41
C PHE A 88 4.37 1.48 12.59
N THR A 89 4.93 1.48 13.81
CA THR A 89 4.17 1.11 15.01
C THR A 89 3.14 2.19 15.34
N LEU A 90 3.54 3.45 15.26
CA LEU A 90 2.66 4.60 15.44
C LEU A 90 1.60 4.68 14.33
N LEU A 91 2.01 4.55 13.06
CA LEU A 91 1.07 4.51 11.92
C LEU A 91 -0.01 3.46 12.09
N ARG A 92 0.37 2.25 12.50
CA ARG A 92 -0.60 1.18 12.78
C ARG A 92 -1.55 1.56 13.92
N ALA A 93 -1.05 2.14 15.00
CA ALA A 93 -1.88 2.57 16.13
C ALA A 93 -2.88 3.66 15.71
N LEU A 94 -2.45 4.62 14.88
CA LEU A 94 -3.30 5.68 14.33
C LEU A 94 -4.41 5.11 13.43
N LEU A 95 -4.08 4.17 12.54
CA LEU A 95 -5.08 3.54 11.68
C LEU A 95 -6.07 2.64 12.43
N GLU A 96 -5.63 1.98 13.51
CA GLU A 96 -6.51 1.19 14.36
C GLU A 96 -7.50 2.08 15.11
N ALA A 97 -7.05 3.25 15.59
CA ALA A 97 -7.92 4.27 16.15
C ALA A 97 -8.91 4.82 15.10
N LEU A 98 -8.45 5.10 13.88
CA LEU A 98 -9.32 5.54 12.78
C LEU A 98 -10.42 4.52 12.48
N ARG A 99 -10.09 3.23 12.41
CA ARG A 99 -11.05 2.17 12.09
C ARG A 99 -12.26 2.17 13.03
N VAL A 100 -12.04 2.45 14.32
CA VAL A 100 -13.12 2.51 15.31
C VAL A 100 -13.99 3.74 15.10
N SER A 101 -13.37 4.89 14.79
CA SER A 101 -14.07 6.17 14.60
C SER A 101 -14.84 6.26 13.28
N VAL A 102 -14.39 5.57 12.22
CA VAL A 102 -14.97 5.62 10.86
C VAL A 102 -15.81 4.38 10.52
N ALA A 103 -16.00 3.46 11.48
CA ALA A 103 -16.83 2.26 11.35
C ALA A 103 -18.24 2.47 10.77
N PRO A 104 -18.96 3.59 11.04
CA PRO A 104 -20.29 3.80 10.45
C PRO A 104 -20.26 4.12 8.94
N VAL A 105 -19.12 4.51 8.37
CA VAL A 105 -18.99 4.94 6.97
C VAL A 105 -18.27 3.88 6.15
N SER A 106 -19.03 3.06 5.41
CA SER A 106 -18.51 1.91 4.63
C SER A 106 -17.37 2.26 3.67
N ALA A 107 -17.41 3.44 3.05
CA ALA A 107 -16.35 3.92 2.16
C ALA A 107 -15.01 4.09 2.90
N MET A 108 -15.04 4.68 4.10
CA MET A 108 -13.86 4.90 4.93
C MET A 108 -13.30 3.60 5.52
N VAL A 109 -14.15 2.61 5.80
CA VAL A 109 -13.72 1.28 6.23
C VAL A 109 -12.89 0.57 5.16
N ALA A 110 -13.28 0.71 3.88
CA ALA A 110 -12.54 0.13 2.75
C ALA A 110 -11.15 0.75 2.60
N VAL A 111 -11.06 2.08 2.67
CA VAL A 111 -9.79 2.83 2.60
C VAL A 111 -8.89 2.51 3.79
N THR A 112 -9.44 2.44 5.01
CA THR A 112 -8.69 2.06 6.22
C THR A 112 -8.16 0.62 6.14
N SER A 113 -8.90 -0.29 5.50
CA SER A 113 -8.45 -1.67 5.28
C SER A 113 -7.33 -1.76 4.23
N ALA A 114 -7.42 -0.99 3.14
CA ALA A 114 -6.35 -0.88 2.16
C ALA A 114 -5.06 -0.31 2.76
N LEU A 115 -5.17 0.71 3.63
CA LEU A 115 -4.05 1.26 4.40
C LEU A 115 -3.40 0.22 5.31
N GLN A 116 -4.18 -0.60 6.01
CA GLN A 116 -3.65 -1.68 6.86
C GLN A 116 -2.95 -2.78 6.05
N ALA A 117 -3.49 -3.14 4.87
CA ALA A 117 -2.87 -4.11 3.98
C ALA A 117 -1.53 -3.60 3.43
N LEU A 118 -1.47 -2.33 3.01
CA LEU A 118 -0.24 -1.68 2.55
C LEU A 118 0.82 -1.62 3.66
N LEU A 119 0.43 -1.30 4.89
CA LEU A 119 1.34 -1.31 6.05
C LEU A 119 1.85 -2.70 6.43
N ALA A 120 1.03 -3.75 6.24
CA ALA A 120 1.48 -5.12 6.44
C ALA A 120 2.51 -5.55 5.38
N ASP A 121 2.30 -5.16 4.12
CA ASP A 121 3.23 -5.39 3.00
C ASP A 121 4.56 -4.65 3.18
N LEU A 122 4.54 -3.47 3.79
CA LEU A 122 5.73 -2.66 4.09
C LEU A 122 6.67 -3.26 5.14
N ARG A 123 6.20 -4.25 5.90
CA ARG A 123 6.99 -4.93 6.94
C ARG A 123 7.54 -6.29 6.48
N GLY A 124 7.15 -6.74 5.28
CA GLY A 124 7.45 -8.05 4.70
C GLY A 124 8.72 -8.11 3.88
#